data_AF-A0A972X3A5-F1
#
_entry.id   AF-A0A972X3A5-F1
#
_cell.length_a   1.000
_cell.length_b   1.000
_cell.length_c   1.000
_cell.angle_alpha   90.00
_cell.angle_beta   90.00
_cell.angle_gamma   90.00
#
_symmetry.space_group_name_H-M   'P 1'
#
loop_
_entity.id
_entity.type
_entity.pdbx_description
1 polymer ?
#
loop_
_entity_poly.entity_id
_entity_poly.type
_entity_poly.pdbx_seq_one_letter_code
_entity_poly.pdbx_strand_id
1 'polypeptide(L)'
;MAGEWIAYDLALPDKPEVQELIDLTGEPVEAVVFNLLRLWGWASMHCGDGTARMTLPRLVRTCGADEAFWRAVAAVGWLEIDADAATVAVPGWDRRFSQAAKSRMQHRERAAAQNDKDPGRRQPKKTAFAQAQAVPAPERSRGEENRGDNPPPPLVVATPEEAAGTLRAAWAAAARAGHVQPYRAKAMPDQFSTRIAEAGWLEEALRAIEHLPKCRYFDTPATLIQLCGKGFVTKVMAGQYDPKKPAKGGSHPPGGLEGRRTAEEAASEWTRAANDPERQRVHQAYLDAKAAKAANRPPPPPPDEVPDEFDLERDRVAMVAQLRKQGVA
;
A
#
# COMPACT_ATOMS: atom_id res chain seq x y z
N MET A 1 12.67 18.27 11.60
CA MET A 1 12.30 16.90 12.00
C MET A 1 10.79 16.87 12.11
N ALA A 2 10.08 16.14 11.24
CA ALA A 2 8.63 15.99 11.38
C ALA A 2 8.37 15.03 12.56
N GLY A 3 7.42 15.37 13.43
CA GLY A 3 7.01 14.51 14.54
C GLY A 3 6.38 13.20 14.07
N GLU A 4 6.13 12.27 15.00
CA GLU A 4 5.38 11.05 14.71
C GLU A 4 3.97 11.41 14.25
N TRP A 5 3.46 10.70 13.24
CA TRP A 5 2.15 10.95 12.66
C TRP A 5 1.31 9.68 12.59
N ILE A 6 -0.01 9.84 12.64
CA ILE A 6 -0.97 8.75 12.52
C ILE A 6 -2.03 9.13 11.48
N ALA A 7 -2.46 8.16 10.66
CA ALA A 7 -3.53 8.37 9.70
C ALA A 7 -4.88 8.39 10.43
N TYR A 8 -5.61 9.50 10.30
CA TYR A 8 -6.93 9.70 10.88
C TYR A 8 -8.00 9.69 9.79
N ASP A 9 -9.14 9.04 10.06
CA ASP A 9 -10.29 9.08 9.16
C ASP A 9 -11.15 10.29 9.52
N LEU A 10 -11.44 11.16 8.56
CA LEU A 10 -12.33 12.30 8.80
C LEU A 10 -13.74 11.87 9.24
N ALA A 11 -14.20 10.73 8.76
CA ALA A 11 -15.48 10.12 9.13
C ALA A 11 -15.40 9.27 10.42
N LEU A 12 -14.31 9.35 11.20
CA LEU A 12 -14.23 8.63 12.48
C LEU A 12 -15.42 8.96 13.42
N PRO A 13 -15.81 10.23 13.59
CA PRO A 13 -16.94 10.57 14.45
C PRO A 13 -18.23 9.86 14.06
N ASP A 14 -18.45 9.66 12.75
CA ASP A 14 -19.67 9.06 12.19
C ASP A 14 -19.67 7.53 12.17
N LYS A 15 -18.57 6.88 12.60
CA LYS A 15 -18.48 5.43 12.59
C LYS A 15 -19.45 4.82 13.60
N PRO A 16 -20.12 3.70 13.25
CA PRO A 16 -21.10 3.08 14.13
C PRO A 16 -20.49 2.69 15.48
N GLU A 17 -19.23 2.29 15.52
CA GLU A 17 -18.55 1.94 16.77
C GLU A 17 -18.30 3.17 17.66
N VAL A 18 -18.10 4.36 17.08
CA VAL A 18 -17.99 5.62 17.87
C VAL A 18 -19.35 6.05 18.37
N GLN A 19 -20.38 5.94 17.53
CA GLN A 19 -21.76 6.24 17.94
C GLN A 19 -22.20 5.33 19.09
N GLU A 20 -21.88 4.03 19.03
CA GLU A 20 -22.13 3.10 20.12
C GLU A 20 -21.35 3.45 21.39
N LEU A 21 -20.09 3.91 21.27
CA LEU A 21 -19.33 4.39 22.43
C LEU A 21 -19.96 5.63 23.06
N ILE A 22 -20.47 6.56 22.27
CA ILE A 22 -21.19 7.74 22.78
C ILE A 22 -22.43 7.30 23.56
N ASP A 23 -23.22 6.37 23.00
CA ASP A 23 -24.43 5.86 23.64
C ASP A 23 -24.12 5.10 24.95
N LEU A 24 -23.05 4.32 24.98
CA LEU A 24 -22.65 3.53 26.15
C LEU A 24 -22.03 4.38 27.28
N THR A 25 -21.25 5.40 26.92
CA THR A 25 -20.47 6.19 27.90
C THR A 25 -21.16 7.49 28.28
N GLY A 26 -22.06 8.00 27.44
CA GLY A 26 -22.66 9.32 27.57
C GLY A 26 -21.67 10.47 27.36
N GLU A 27 -20.44 10.17 26.90
CA GLU A 27 -19.43 11.19 26.61
C GLU A 27 -19.71 11.90 25.28
N PRO A 28 -19.36 13.20 25.17
CA PRO A 28 -19.44 13.90 23.90
C PRO A 28 -18.46 13.30 22.88
N VAL A 29 -18.83 13.32 21.60
CA VAL A 29 -18.06 12.70 20.51
C VAL A 29 -16.61 13.14 20.47
N GLU A 30 -16.33 14.39 20.81
CA GLU A 30 -14.99 14.97 20.85
C GLU A 30 -14.12 14.30 21.91
N ALA A 31 -14.69 13.99 23.08
CA ALA A 31 -13.98 13.29 24.16
C ALA A 31 -13.67 11.85 23.75
N VAL A 32 -14.66 11.14 23.20
CA VAL A 32 -14.49 9.76 22.70
C VAL A 32 -13.37 9.70 21.65
N VAL A 33 -13.46 10.55 20.62
CA VAL A 33 -12.47 10.61 19.54
C VAL A 33 -11.08 10.98 20.07
N PHE A 34 -10.99 11.96 20.97
CA PHE A 34 -9.73 12.38 21.55
C PHE A 34 -9.06 11.27 22.38
N ASN A 35 -9.84 10.57 23.20
CA ASN A 35 -9.33 9.46 24.02
C ASN A 35 -8.80 8.31 23.14
N LEU A 36 -9.50 7.99 22.04
CA LEU A 36 -9.02 7.01 21.06
C LEU A 36 -7.74 7.45 20.36
N LEU A 37 -7.66 8.71 19.95
CA LEU A 37 -6.45 9.29 19.37
C LEU A 37 -5.27 9.25 20.35
N ARG A 38 -5.50 9.48 21.65
CA ARG A 38 -4.47 9.34 22.68
C ARG A 38 -3.96 7.92 22.80
N LEU A 39 -4.87 6.93 22.83
CA LEU A 39 -4.52 5.52 22.84
C LEU A 39 -3.67 5.15 21.61
N TRP A 40 -4.14 5.47 20.41
CA TRP A 40 -3.44 5.07 19.19
C TRP A 40 -2.14 5.84 18.98
N GLY A 41 -2.10 7.13 19.35
CA GLY A 41 -0.88 7.93 19.35
C GLY A 41 0.16 7.33 20.27
N TRP A 42 -0.22 7.02 21.52
CA TRP A 42 0.66 6.33 22.47
C TRP A 42 1.11 4.97 21.94
N ALA A 43 0.19 4.13 21.45
CA ALA A 43 0.52 2.82 20.91
C ALA A 43 1.49 2.92 19.72
N SER A 44 1.34 3.93 18.85
CA SER A 44 2.21 4.13 17.69
C SER A 44 3.67 4.42 18.03
N MET A 45 3.92 5.00 19.21
CA MET A 45 5.27 5.32 19.69
C MET A 45 5.88 4.19 20.51
N HIS A 46 5.06 3.31 21.10
CA HIS A 46 5.50 2.35 22.11
C HIS A 46 5.28 0.88 21.73
N CYS A 47 4.54 0.60 20.66
CA CYS A 47 4.19 -0.77 20.23
C CYS A 47 4.63 -1.02 18.79
N GLY A 48 5.23 -2.19 18.54
CA GLY A 48 5.58 -2.61 17.18
C GLY A 48 4.44 -3.35 16.48
N ASP A 49 3.73 -4.19 17.23
CA ASP A 49 2.69 -5.12 16.78
C ASP A 49 1.27 -4.73 17.26
N GLY A 50 1.14 -3.57 17.91
CA GLY A 50 -0.13 -3.08 18.46
C GLY A 50 -0.53 -3.73 19.78
N THR A 51 0.34 -4.56 20.37
CA THR A 51 0.15 -5.14 21.69
C THR A 51 1.08 -4.46 22.69
N ALA A 52 0.54 -4.14 23.87
CA ALA A 52 1.29 -3.53 24.96
C ALA A 52 1.08 -4.28 26.27
N ARG A 53 2.16 -4.43 27.05
CA ARG A 53 2.08 -4.85 28.45
C ARG A 53 1.51 -3.72 29.29
N MET A 54 0.21 -3.73 29.47
CA MET A 54 -0.56 -2.62 30.00
C MET A 54 -1.84 -3.14 30.64
N THR A 55 -1.93 -3.00 31.95
CA THR A 55 -3.14 -3.26 32.74
C THR A 55 -4.15 -2.13 32.57
N LEU A 56 -5.44 -2.40 32.78
CA LEU A 56 -6.51 -1.39 32.69
C LEU A 56 -6.25 -0.11 33.54
N PRO A 57 -5.80 -0.18 34.81
CA PRO A 57 -5.51 1.03 35.58
C PRO A 57 -4.32 1.85 35.01
N ARG A 58 -3.36 1.15 34.39
CA ARG A 58 -2.22 1.79 33.73
C ARG A 58 -2.66 2.47 32.44
N LEU A 59 -3.61 1.87 31.72
CA LEU A 59 -4.21 2.46 30.52
C LEU A 59 -4.91 3.78 30.85
N VAL A 60 -5.73 3.80 31.91
CA VAL A 60 -6.38 5.01 32.44
C VAL A 60 -5.36 6.11 32.74
N ARG A 61 -4.29 5.78 33.47
CA ARG A 61 -3.24 6.76 33.82
C ARG A 61 -2.50 7.31 32.61
N THR A 62 -2.31 6.50 31.57
CA THR A 62 -1.51 6.86 30.39
C THR A 62 -2.34 7.57 29.33
N CYS A 63 -3.51 7.04 28.99
CA CYS A 63 -4.34 7.51 27.89
C CYS A 63 -5.49 8.42 28.36
N GLY A 64 -5.77 8.48 29.67
CA GLY A 64 -6.94 9.20 30.21
C GLY A 64 -8.19 8.31 30.23
N ALA A 65 -9.35 8.94 30.36
CA ALA A 65 -10.66 8.31 30.53
C ALA A 65 -10.76 7.39 31.76
N ASP A 66 -11.96 6.95 32.10
CA ASP A 66 -12.19 6.03 33.20
C ASP A 66 -12.07 4.56 32.75
N GLU A 67 -12.12 3.63 33.70
CA GLU A 67 -12.07 2.19 33.36
C GLU A 67 -13.31 1.74 32.58
N ALA A 68 -14.46 2.37 32.79
CA ALA A 68 -15.70 2.05 32.10
C ALA A 68 -15.60 2.35 30.60
N PHE A 69 -15.02 3.50 30.25
CA PHE A 69 -14.75 3.90 28.87
C PHE A 69 -13.89 2.85 28.17
N TRP A 70 -12.76 2.46 28.74
CA TRP A 70 -11.88 1.48 28.09
C TRP A 70 -12.50 0.08 27.97
N ARG A 71 -13.39 -0.30 28.90
CA ARG A 71 -14.18 -1.53 28.78
C ARG A 71 -15.22 -1.40 27.66
N ALA A 72 -15.84 -0.24 27.47
CA ALA A 72 -16.74 0.00 26.34
C ALA A 72 -15.98 -0.03 25.00
N VAL A 73 -14.78 0.56 24.93
CA VAL A 73 -13.89 0.48 23.75
C VAL A 73 -13.53 -0.97 23.43
N ALA A 74 -13.36 -1.79 24.46
CA ALA A 74 -13.14 -3.22 24.25
C ALA A 74 -14.39 -3.96 23.76
N ALA A 75 -15.57 -3.60 24.28
CA ALA A 75 -16.84 -4.19 23.87
C ALA A 75 -17.16 -3.94 22.37
N VAL A 76 -16.86 -2.74 21.86
CA VAL A 76 -17.02 -2.42 20.42
C VAL A 76 -15.90 -2.99 19.53
N GLY A 77 -14.96 -3.74 20.11
CA GLY A 77 -13.89 -4.43 19.37
C GLY A 77 -12.75 -3.52 18.89
N TRP A 78 -12.58 -2.34 19.50
CA TRP A 78 -11.48 -1.41 19.18
C TRP A 78 -10.27 -1.56 20.11
N LEU A 79 -10.42 -2.37 21.15
CA LEU A 79 -9.38 -2.74 22.10
C LEU A 79 -9.62 -4.18 22.57
N GLU A 80 -8.57 -4.97 22.71
CA GLU A 80 -8.63 -6.27 23.38
C GLU A 80 -7.90 -6.12 24.72
N ILE A 81 -8.58 -6.47 25.82
CA ILE A 81 -8.00 -6.42 27.16
C ILE A 81 -7.86 -7.86 27.67
N ASP A 82 -6.62 -8.30 27.85
CA ASP A 82 -6.29 -9.56 28.50
C ASP A 82 -5.87 -9.26 29.95
N ALA A 83 -6.78 -9.57 30.88
CA ALA A 83 -6.54 -9.35 32.31
C ALA A 83 -5.52 -10.33 32.89
N ASP A 84 -5.46 -11.55 32.36
CA ASP A 84 -4.59 -12.62 32.87
C ASP A 84 -3.14 -12.41 32.43
N ALA A 85 -2.94 -12.01 31.17
CA ALA A 85 -1.63 -11.66 30.62
C ALA A 85 -1.22 -10.20 30.92
N ALA A 86 -2.12 -9.39 31.50
CA ALA A 86 -1.93 -7.96 31.75
C ALA A 86 -1.51 -7.18 30.48
N THR A 87 -2.17 -7.50 29.35
CA THR A 87 -1.89 -6.90 28.04
C THR A 87 -3.12 -6.24 27.44
N VAL A 88 -2.91 -5.16 26.68
CA VAL A 88 -3.92 -4.63 25.76
C VAL A 88 -3.41 -4.66 24.33
N ALA A 89 -4.29 -5.01 23.40
CA ALA A 89 -3.99 -5.04 21.98
C ALA A 89 -4.99 -4.20 21.19
N VAL A 90 -4.51 -3.52 20.15
CA VAL A 90 -5.37 -2.79 19.21
C VAL A 90 -5.67 -3.69 18.00
N PRO A 91 -6.92 -4.15 17.81
CA PRO A 91 -7.27 -5.03 16.71
C PRO A 91 -6.98 -4.37 15.35
N GLY A 92 -6.54 -5.18 14.38
CA GLY A 92 -6.27 -4.69 13.03
C GLY A 92 -5.07 -3.73 12.91
N TRP A 93 -4.16 -3.71 13.89
CA TRP A 93 -2.95 -2.88 13.92
C TRP A 93 -2.19 -2.84 12.59
N ASP A 94 -1.92 -4.02 12.03
CA ASP A 94 -1.15 -4.19 10.78
C ASP A 94 -1.78 -3.57 9.54
N ARG A 95 -3.09 -3.31 9.59
CA ARG A 95 -3.84 -2.71 8.49
C ARG A 95 -3.70 -1.18 8.50
N ARG A 96 -3.63 -0.57 9.69
CA ARG A 96 -3.85 0.88 9.87
C ARG A 96 -2.66 1.62 10.48
N PHE A 97 -2.00 1.03 11.46
CA PHE A 97 -1.07 1.75 12.32
C PHE A 97 0.38 1.24 12.25
N SER A 98 0.60 0.03 11.73
CA SER A 98 1.96 -0.48 11.54
C SER A 98 2.78 0.34 10.56
N GLN A 99 4.11 0.29 10.70
CA GLN A 99 5.04 0.95 9.77
C GLN A 99 4.85 0.46 8.33
N ALA A 100 4.50 -0.82 8.15
CA ALA A 100 4.14 -1.36 6.85
C ALA A 100 2.87 -0.71 6.27
N ALA A 101 1.84 -0.48 7.09
CA ALA A 101 0.64 0.24 6.68
C ALA A 101 0.96 1.68 6.25
N LYS A 102 1.75 2.40 7.05
CA LYS A 102 2.21 3.76 6.73
C LYS A 102 2.97 3.82 5.40
N SER A 103 3.90 2.89 5.19
CA SER A 103 4.66 2.77 3.94
C SER A 103 3.76 2.52 2.72
N ARG A 104 2.76 1.63 2.86
CA ARG A 104 1.76 1.38 1.80
C ARG A 104 0.95 2.65 1.49
N MET A 105 0.53 3.41 2.49
CA MET A 105 -0.20 4.68 2.31
C MET A 105 0.64 5.71 1.56
N GLN A 106 1.87 5.97 2.02
CA GLN A 106 2.76 6.91 1.34
C GLN A 106 3.11 6.49 -0.08
N HIS A 107 3.26 5.19 -0.34
CA HIS A 107 3.50 4.70 -1.70
C HIS A 107 2.29 4.97 -2.60
N ARG A 108 1.06 4.77 -2.10
CA ARG A 108 -0.17 5.10 -2.85
C ARG A 108 -0.27 6.59 -3.14
N GLU A 109 0.02 7.45 -2.16
CA GLU A 109 0.05 8.91 -2.34
C GLU A 109 1.09 9.34 -3.37
N ARG A 110 2.32 8.81 -3.27
CA ARG A 110 3.37 9.06 -4.27
C ARG A 110 2.96 8.61 -5.67
N ALA A 111 2.34 7.45 -5.79
CA ALA A 111 1.84 6.94 -7.06
C ALA A 111 0.71 7.81 -7.62
N ALA A 112 -0.22 8.29 -6.77
CA ALA A 112 -1.28 9.21 -7.17
C ALA A 112 -0.70 10.55 -7.66
N ALA A 113 0.20 11.16 -6.89
CA ALA A 113 0.88 12.40 -7.26
C ALA A 113 1.71 12.27 -8.55
N GLN A 114 2.31 11.10 -8.80
CA GLN A 114 2.99 10.82 -10.07
C GLN A 114 2.02 10.73 -11.25
N ASN A 115 0.82 10.16 -11.05
CA ASN A 115 -0.19 10.08 -12.10
C ASN A 115 -0.79 11.46 -12.41
N ASP A 116 -0.98 12.31 -11.40
CA ASP A 116 -1.50 13.67 -11.61
C ASP A 116 -0.48 14.56 -12.35
N LYS A 117 0.82 14.36 -12.10
CA LYS A 117 1.90 15.06 -12.82
C LYS A 117 2.10 14.57 -14.24
N ASP A 118 1.77 13.32 -14.53
CA ASP A 118 1.90 12.72 -15.86
C ASP A 118 0.64 11.90 -16.22
N PRO A 119 -0.46 12.57 -16.60
CA PRO A 119 -1.70 11.91 -16.98
C PRO A 119 -1.56 11.03 -18.24
N GLY A 120 -0.50 11.21 -19.03
CA GLY A 120 -0.19 10.44 -20.23
C GLY A 120 0.44 9.08 -19.96
N ARG A 121 1.05 8.87 -18.79
CA ARG A 121 1.69 7.61 -18.39
C ARG A 121 0.73 6.43 -18.28
N ARG A 122 -0.56 6.72 -18.09
CA ARG A 122 -1.66 5.76 -18.02
C ARG A 122 -2.37 5.54 -19.35
N GLN A 123 -1.78 5.86 -20.50
CA GLN A 123 -2.36 5.35 -21.75
C GLN A 123 -2.31 3.81 -21.70
N PRO A 124 -3.47 3.13 -21.65
CA PRO A 124 -3.48 1.70 -21.85
C PRO A 124 -2.98 1.50 -23.28
N LYS A 125 -1.85 0.80 -23.45
CA LYS A 125 -1.54 0.24 -24.77
C LYS A 125 -2.76 -0.59 -25.16
N LYS A 126 -3.48 -0.18 -26.21
CA LYS A 126 -4.71 -0.83 -26.72
C LYS A 126 -4.42 -2.20 -27.36
N THR A 127 -3.55 -2.99 -26.76
CA THR A 127 -3.13 -4.31 -27.23
C THR A 127 -3.00 -5.24 -26.03
N ALA A 128 -4.13 -5.58 -25.41
CA ALA A 128 -4.33 -6.83 -24.67
C ALA A 128 -5.81 -6.93 -24.23
N PHE A 129 -6.73 -6.82 -25.19
CA PHE A 129 -8.07 -7.42 -25.04
C PHE A 129 -8.13 -8.61 -25.99
N ALA A 130 -7.65 -9.75 -25.52
CA ALA A 130 -8.07 -11.07 -25.95
C ALA A 130 -7.40 -12.10 -25.05
N GLN A 131 -8.22 -12.96 -24.45
CA GLN A 131 -7.86 -14.21 -23.76
C GLN A 131 -7.30 -14.07 -22.34
N ALA A 132 -8.20 -13.77 -21.41
CA ALA A 132 -8.22 -14.49 -20.14
C ALA A 132 -9.55 -15.25 -20.09
N GLN A 133 -9.58 -16.43 -20.71
CA GLN A 133 -10.61 -17.41 -20.38
C GLN A 133 -10.43 -17.80 -18.91
N ALA A 134 -11.56 -17.87 -18.21
CA ALA A 134 -11.66 -18.23 -16.82
C ALA A 134 -11.01 -19.59 -16.55
N VAL A 135 -9.98 -19.57 -15.69
CA VAL A 135 -9.55 -20.74 -14.94
C VAL A 135 -9.71 -20.36 -13.46
N PRO A 136 -10.49 -21.09 -12.66
CA PRO A 136 -10.72 -20.73 -11.27
C PRO A 136 -9.39 -20.83 -10.50
N ALA A 137 -9.03 -19.74 -9.82
CA ALA A 137 -7.86 -19.71 -8.96
C ALA A 137 -8.09 -20.63 -7.75
N PRO A 138 -7.10 -21.45 -7.35
CA PRO A 138 -7.26 -22.27 -6.15
C PRO A 138 -7.25 -21.39 -4.90
N GLU A 139 -8.32 -21.48 -4.12
CA GLU A 139 -8.40 -21.03 -2.72
C GLU A 139 -7.22 -21.60 -1.94
N ARG A 140 -6.28 -20.73 -1.57
CA ARG A 140 -5.30 -21.05 -0.53
C ARG A 140 -5.87 -20.58 0.79
N SER A 141 -6.53 -21.51 1.46
CA SER A 141 -6.90 -21.42 2.86
C SER A 141 -5.69 -20.96 3.68
N ARG A 142 -5.82 -19.81 4.33
CA ARG A 142 -4.84 -19.28 5.29
C ARG A 142 -5.16 -19.92 6.62
N GLY A 143 -4.51 -21.04 6.92
CA GLY A 143 -4.61 -21.70 8.22
C GLY A 143 -4.11 -20.78 9.34
N GLU A 144 -4.98 -20.55 10.32
CA GLU A 144 -4.62 -20.25 11.70
C GLU A 144 -4.11 -21.54 12.36
N GLU A 145 -2.98 -21.48 13.06
CA GLU A 145 -2.82 -22.20 14.33
C GLU A 145 -1.78 -21.52 15.23
N ASN A 146 -2.05 -21.63 16.51
CA ASN A 146 -1.55 -20.92 17.68
C ASN A 146 -0.07 -21.14 18.03
N ARG A 147 0.42 -20.21 18.86
CA ARG A 147 1.68 -20.23 19.63
C ARG A 147 1.81 -21.47 20.53
N GLY A 148 3.06 -21.90 20.76
CA GLY A 148 3.43 -22.73 21.90
C GLY A 148 4.90 -23.16 21.91
N ASP A 149 5.70 -22.44 22.72
CA ASP A 149 6.90 -22.88 23.46
C ASP A 149 8.21 -23.37 22.78
N ASN A 150 9.30 -22.80 23.30
CA ASN A 150 10.74 -22.93 23.01
C ASN A 150 11.34 -24.26 23.55
N PRO A 151 12.59 -24.69 23.25
CA PRO A 151 13.55 -24.37 22.17
C PRO A 151 13.94 -25.62 21.31
N PRO A 152 14.55 -25.47 20.12
CA PRO A 152 15.25 -26.59 19.50
C PRO A 152 16.68 -26.75 20.07
N PRO A 153 17.11 -27.95 20.51
CA PRO A 153 18.52 -28.28 20.71
C PRO A 153 19.25 -28.47 19.36
N PRO A 154 20.59 -28.37 19.35
CA PRO A 154 21.34 -27.86 18.22
C PRO A 154 21.52 -28.91 17.13
N LEU A 155 21.12 -28.57 15.90
CA LEU A 155 21.71 -29.17 14.72
C LEU A 155 22.86 -28.25 14.31
N VAL A 156 24.06 -28.82 14.28
CA VAL A 156 25.36 -28.22 13.94
C VAL A 156 25.24 -27.18 12.82
N VAL A 157 25.19 -25.90 13.16
CA VAL A 157 25.29 -24.77 12.23
C VAL A 157 26.41 -23.88 12.72
N ALA A 158 27.29 -23.45 11.81
CA ALA A 158 28.35 -22.48 12.04
C ALA A 158 27.85 -21.37 12.97
N THR A 159 28.66 -20.99 13.96
CA THR A 159 28.24 -19.96 14.91
C THR A 159 27.86 -18.67 14.15
N PRO A 160 26.88 -17.87 14.62
CA PRO A 160 26.50 -16.63 13.93
C PRO A 160 27.69 -15.69 13.63
N GLU A 161 28.75 -15.80 14.43
CA GLU A 161 30.03 -15.11 14.22
C GLU A 161 30.85 -15.67 13.06
N GLU A 162 30.93 -17.00 12.91
CA GLU A 162 31.55 -17.66 11.76
C GLU A 162 30.81 -17.34 10.47
N ALA A 163 29.47 -17.36 10.49
CA ALA A 163 28.65 -16.97 9.35
C ALA A 163 28.86 -15.51 8.93
N ALA A 164 28.98 -14.60 9.91
CA ALA A 164 29.32 -13.20 9.65
C ALA A 164 30.71 -13.05 9.05
N GLY A 165 31.69 -13.85 9.53
CA GLY A 165 33.05 -13.91 8.99
C GLY A 165 33.06 -14.35 7.52
N THR A 166 32.36 -15.44 7.20
CA THR A 166 32.25 -15.98 5.84
C THR A 166 31.60 -14.99 4.88
N LEU A 167 30.48 -14.37 5.27
CA LEU A 167 29.80 -13.39 4.44
C LEU A 167 30.66 -12.14 4.20
N ARG A 168 31.37 -11.66 5.24
CA ARG A 168 32.30 -10.53 5.10
C ARG A 168 33.48 -10.84 4.20
N ALA A 169 34.05 -12.04 4.29
CA ALA A 169 35.15 -12.45 3.44
C ALA A 169 34.72 -12.48 1.97
N ALA A 170 33.56 -13.07 1.67
CA ALA A 170 32.98 -13.10 0.33
C ALA A 170 32.66 -11.69 -0.20
N TRP A 171 32.06 -10.84 0.64
CA TRP A 171 31.74 -9.45 0.26
C TRP A 171 33.00 -8.62 0.03
N ALA A 172 34.04 -8.79 0.85
CA ALA A 172 35.32 -8.11 0.68
C ALA A 172 36.04 -8.57 -0.60
N ALA A 173 35.93 -9.85 -0.97
CA ALA A 173 36.45 -10.36 -2.24
C ALA A 173 35.72 -9.72 -3.44
N ALA A 174 34.38 -9.68 -3.40
CA ALA A 174 33.57 -9.03 -4.43
C ALA A 174 33.83 -7.52 -4.54
N ALA A 175 34.09 -6.84 -3.41
CA ALA A 175 34.44 -5.42 -3.38
C ALA A 175 35.82 -5.16 -4.01
N ARG A 176 36.81 -6.02 -3.76
CA ARG A 176 38.14 -5.95 -4.41
C ARG A 176 38.05 -6.14 -5.93
N ALA A 177 37.11 -6.96 -6.40
CA ALA A 177 36.82 -7.15 -7.82
C ALA A 177 36.00 -6.00 -8.43
N GLY A 178 35.60 -4.99 -7.64
CA GLY A 178 34.88 -3.81 -8.12
C GLY A 178 33.38 -4.04 -8.39
N HIS A 179 32.82 -5.18 -7.99
CA HIS A 179 31.42 -5.53 -8.28
C HIS A 179 30.42 -4.98 -7.24
N VAL A 180 30.90 -4.67 -6.03
CA VAL A 180 30.07 -4.19 -4.93
C VAL A 180 30.76 -3.07 -4.14
N GLN A 181 29.98 -2.29 -3.39
CA GLN A 181 30.53 -1.24 -2.53
C GLN A 181 31.28 -1.86 -1.33
N PRO A 182 32.47 -1.32 -0.97
CA PRO A 182 33.20 -1.79 0.19
C PRO A 182 32.41 -1.47 1.47
N TYR A 183 32.23 -2.49 2.30
CA TYR A 183 31.58 -2.33 3.60
C TYR A 183 32.65 -2.10 4.68
N ARG A 184 32.64 -0.91 5.29
CA ARG A 184 33.69 -0.47 6.25
C ARG A 184 33.26 -0.52 7.71
N ALA A 185 31.98 -0.76 7.99
CA ALA A 185 31.48 -0.80 9.36
C ALA A 185 31.90 -2.09 10.07
N LYS A 186 32.26 -1.97 11.35
CA LYS A 186 32.71 -3.09 12.19
C LYS A 186 31.56 -3.99 12.66
N ALA A 187 30.36 -3.44 12.79
CA ALA A 187 29.14 -4.21 13.07
C ALA A 187 28.57 -4.78 11.77
N MET A 188 27.84 -5.91 11.84
CA MET A 188 27.03 -6.36 10.70
C MET A 188 25.75 -5.52 10.63
N PRO A 189 25.11 -5.40 9.45
CA PRO A 189 23.81 -4.74 9.35
C PRO A 189 22.77 -5.40 10.27
N ASP A 190 21.89 -4.62 10.90
CA ASP A 190 20.89 -5.13 11.86
C ASP A 190 20.01 -6.25 11.29
N GLN A 191 19.80 -6.21 9.97
CA GLN A 191 19.00 -7.20 9.24
C GLN A 191 19.69 -8.56 9.14
N PHE A 192 21.01 -8.64 9.34
CA PHE A 192 21.79 -9.87 9.22
C PHE A 192 21.39 -10.94 10.23
N SER A 193 21.10 -10.57 11.47
CA SER A 193 20.71 -11.51 12.54
C SER A 193 19.38 -12.22 12.23
N THR A 194 18.43 -11.50 11.62
CA THR A 194 17.17 -12.08 11.16
C THR A 194 17.37 -12.98 9.95
N ARG A 195 18.31 -12.63 9.06
CA ARG A 195 18.57 -13.36 7.82
C ARG A 195 19.30 -14.67 8.05
N ILE A 196 20.27 -14.69 8.97
CA ILE A 196 21.01 -15.92 9.27
C ILE A 196 20.14 -16.98 9.97
N ALA A 197 19.03 -16.56 10.60
CA ALA A 197 18.03 -17.46 11.14
C ALA A 197 17.16 -18.14 10.05
N GLU A 198 17.14 -17.60 8.82
CA GLU A 198 16.47 -18.23 7.68
C GLU A 198 17.34 -19.41 7.19
N ALA A 199 16.80 -20.63 7.22
CA ALA A 199 17.53 -21.83 6.84
C ALA A 199 18.05 -21.74 5.39
N GLY A 200 19.35 -21.98 5.20
CA GLY A 200 20.00 -21.95 3.88
C GLY A 200 20.26 -20.55 3.31
N TRP A 201 19.89 -19.48 4.02
CA TRP A 201 20.05 -18.12 3.51
C TRP A 201 21.51 -17.75 3.26
N LEU A 202 22.44 -18.17 4.12
CA LEU A 202 23.86 -17.87 3.93
C LEU A 202 24.40 -18.41 2.60
N GLU A 203 24.05 -19.66 2.26
CA GLU A 203 24.44 -20.30 1.01
C GLU A 203 23.84 -19.57 -0.20
N GLU A 204 22.57 -19.18 -0.11
CA GLU A 204 21.92 -18.38 -1.15
C GLU A 204 22.55 -16.99 -1.29
N ALA A 205 22.93 -16.36 -0.19
CA ALA A 205 23.59 -15.05 -0.19
C ALA A 205 24.97 -15.11 -0.83
N LEU A 206 25.76 -16.16 -0.57
CA LEU A 206 27.04 -16.39 -1.22
C LEU A 206 26.89 -16.56 -2.74
N ARG A 207 25.92 -17.38 -3.19
CA ARG A 207 25.60 -17.53 -4.62
C ARG A 207 25.13 -16.22 -5.26
N ALA A 208 24.35 -15.43 -4.53
CA ALA A 208 23.93 -14.12 -5.02
C ALA A 208 25.12 -13.17 -5.21
N ILE A 209 26.10 -13.17 -4.29
CA ILE A 209 27.33 -12.37 -4.42
C ILE A 209 28.10 -12.74 -5.70
N GLU A 210 28.20 -14.03 -6.03
CA GLU A 210 28.83 -14.51 -7.27
C GLU A 210 28.04 -14.14 -8.53
N HIS A 211 26.73 -13.93 -8.40
CA HIS A 211 25.85 -13.56 -9.52
C HIS A 211 25.80 -12.04 -9.77
N LEU A 212 26.11 -11.21 -8.78
CA LEU A 212 26.12 -9.74 -8.90
C LEU A 212 26.92 -9.18 -10.09
N PRO A 213 28.08 -9.73 -10.51
CA PRO A 213 28.81 -9.27 -11.69
C PRO A 213 28.03 -9.39 -13.01
N LYS A 214 27.04 -10.31 -13.08
CA LYS A 214 26.21 -10.55 -14.27
C LYS A 214 25.03 -9.57 -14.36
N CYS A 215 24.69 -8.94 -13.24
CA CYS A 215 23.61 -7.97 -13.15
C CYS A 215 24.03 -6.64 -13.79
N ARG A 216 23.31 -6.17 -14.81
CA ARG A 216 23.60 -4.90 -15.50
C ARG A 216 22.76 -3.71 -15.04
N TYR A 217 21.91 -3.91 -14.03
CA TYR A 217 20.93 -2.91 -13.58
C TYR A 217 21.43 -1.98 -12.46
N PHE A 218 22.70 -2.08 -12.08
CA PHE A 218 23.26 -1.32 -10.96
C PHE A 218 24.18 -0.19 -11.46
N ASP A 219 23.63 1.02 -11.64
CA ASP A 219 24.43 2.23 -11.93
C ASP A 219 25.37 2.58 -10.75
N THR A 220 24.96 2.21 -9.53
CA THR A 220 25.79 2.22 -8.33
C THR A 220 25.95 0.77 -7.84
N PRO A 221 27.19 0.31 -7.57
CA PRO A 221 27.43 -1.06 -7.09
C PRO A 221 26.59 -1.40 -5.86
N ALA A 222 26.14 -2.65 -5.75
CA ALA A 222 25.28 -3.08 -4.65
C ALA A 222 25.97 -2.91 -3.29
N THR A 223 25.19 -2.61 -2.25
CA THR A 223 25.66 -2.45 -0.86
C THR A 223 25.34 -3.68 -0.01
N LEU A 224 26.13 -3.93 1.05
CA LEU A 224 25.89 -5.08 1.93
C LEU A 224 24.54 -4.97 2.67
N ILE A 225 24.08 -3.73 2.92
CA ILE A 225 22.76 -3.45 3.50
C ILE A 225 21.65 -3.89 2.53
N GLN A 226 21.80 -3.66 1.23
CA GLN A 226 20.86 -4.15 0.22
C GLN A 226 20.85 -5.68 0.16
N LEU A 227 22.02 -6.33 0.25
CA LEU A 227 22.12 -7.79 0.28
C LEU A 227 21.34 -8.39 1.46
N CYS A 228 21.48 -7.80 2.66
CA CYS A 228 20.74 -8.24 3.86
C CYS A 228 19.25 -7.83 3.85
N GLY A 229 18.84 -7.03 2.85
CA GLY A 229 17.47 -6.58 2.65
C GLY A 229 16.50 -7.72 2.33
N LYS A 230 15.25 -7.56 2.79
CA LYS A 230 14.20 -8.58 2.59
C LYS A 230 13.98 -8.89 1.10
N GLY A 231 14.21 -10.15 0.74
CA GLY A 231 14.00 -10.69 -0.60
C GLY A 231 14.99 -10.19 -1.65
N PHE A 232 16.07 -9.49 -1.30
CA PHE A 232 17.07 -9.05 -2.29
C PHE A 232 17.81 -10.24 -2.90
N VAL A 233 18.33 -11.16 -2.08
CA VAL A 233 18.98 -12.40 -2.50
C VAL A 233 18.09 -13.18 -3.47
N THR A 234 16.81 -13.38 -3.12
CA THR A 234 15.83 -14.05 -3.97
C THR A 234 15.63 -13.35 -5.32
N LYS A 235 15.61 -12.01 -5.35
CA LYS A 235 15.45 -11.24 -6.59
C LYS A 235 16.68 -11.31 -7.50
N VAL A 236 17.88 -11.31 -6.91
CA VAL A 236 19.14 -11.51 -7.64
C VAL A 236 19.15 -12.90 -8.27
N MET A 237 18.83 -13.93 -7.49
CA MET A 237 18.76 -15.31 -7.99
C MET A 237 17.63 -15.55 -8.99
N ALA A 238 16.53 -14.81 -8.90
CA ALA A 238 15.45 -14.83 -9.89
C ALA A 238 15.81 -14.11 -11.21
N GLY A 239 17.03 -13.58 -11.34
CA GLY A 239 17.49 -12.89 -12.55
C GLY A 239 16.78 -11.56 -12.80
N GLN A 240 16.16 -10.96 -11.78
CA GLN A 240 15.45 -9.68 -11.92
C GLN A 240 16.38 -8.55 -12.42
N TYR A 241 17.67 -8.65 -12.11
CA TYR A 241 18.69 -7.66 -12.43
C TYR A 241 19.60 -8.08 -13.61
N ASP A 242 19.33 -9.23 -14.21
CA ASP A 242 20.06 -9.73 -15.38
C ASP A 242 19.68 -8.94 -16.64
N PRO A 243 20.59 -8.84 -17.63
CA PRO A 243 20.22 -8.25 -18.91
C PRO A 243 19.04 -9.02 -19.50
N LYS A 244 18.02 -8.29 -19.98
CA LYS A 244 16.91 -8.90 -20.71
C LYS A 244 17.48 -9.81 -21.79
N LYS A 245 17.14 -11.09 -21.74
CA LYS A 245 17.44 -12.04 -22.82
C LYS A 245 17.00 -11.36 -24.12
N PRO A 246 17.85 -11.23 -25.15
CA PRO A 246 17.40 -10.69 -26.41
C PRO A 246 16.17 -11.50 -26.79
N ALA A 247 15.07 -10.82 -27.12
CA ALA A 247 13.88 -11.49 -27.62
C ALA A 247 14.39 -12.49 -28.65
N LYS A 248 14.15 -13.79 -28.44
CA LYS A 248 14.41 -14.81 -29.46
C LYS A 248 13.77 -14.23 -30.70
N GLY A 249 14.58 -13.77 -31.65
CA GLY A 249 14.10 -13.30 -32.93
C GLY A 249 13.22 -14.42 -33.42
N GLY A 250 11.92 -14.16 -33.50
CA GLY A 250 11.01 -15.11 -34.07
C GLY A 250 11.57 -15.36 -35.46
N SER A 251 12.19 -16.52 -35.66
CA SER A 251 12.39 -17.06 -36.99
C SER A 251 10.99 -17.18 -37.54
N HIS A 252 10.61 -16.20 -38.36
CA HIS A 252 9.41 -16.30 -39.17
C HIS A 252 9.55 -17.61 -39.94
N PRO A 253 8.63 -18.58 -39.81
CA PRO A 253 8.73 -19.80 -40.60
C PRO A 253 8.71 -19.38 -42.07
N PRO A 254 9.47 -20.04 -42.96
CA PRO A 254 9.38 -19.77 -44.38
C PRO A 254 8.04 -20.33 -44.86
N GLY A 255 7.00 -19.50 -44.80
CA GLY A 255 5.63 -19.89 -45.11
C GLY A 255 4.84 -18.72 -45.69
N GLY A 256 4.68 -18.74 -47.01
CA GLY A 256 3.58 -18.13 -47.76
C GLY A 256 3.46 -16.61 -47.76
N LEU A 257 3.97 -15.96 -48.81
CA LEU A 257 3.61 -14.60 -49.19
C LEU A 257 2.26 -14.59 -49.95
N GLU A 258 1.18 -15.09 -49.35
CA GLU A 258 -0.16 -14.94 -49.92
C GLU A 258 -1.10 -14.38 -48.84
N GLY A 259 -1.56 -13.14 -49.05
CA GLY A 259 -2.68 -12.56 -48.30
C GLY A 259 -2.35 -11.44 -47.31
N ARG A 260 -1.14 -10.86 -47.28
CA ARG A 260 -0.94 -9.59 -46.56
C ARG A 260 -1.44 -8.43 -47.42
N ARG A 261 -2.47 -7.74 -46.93
CA ARG A 261 -3.00 -6.50 -47.51
C ARG A 261 -1.87 -5.50 -47.70
N THR A 262 -1.84 -4.85 -48.86
CA THR A 262 -0.82 -3.86 -49.16
C THR A 262 -1.05 -2.59 -48.34
N ALA A 263 0.01 -1.82 -48.12
CA ALA A 263 -0.09 -0.54 -47.41
C ALA A 263 -1.05 0.45 -48.10
N GLU A 264 -1.21 0.33 -49.41
CA GLU A 264 -2.12 1.13 -50.23
C GLU A 264 -3.59 0.73 -50.00
N GLU A 265 -3.89 -0.57 -49.91
CA GLU A 265 -5.23 -1.05 -49.57
C GLU A 265 -5.65 -0.56 -48.18
N ALA A 266 -4.75 -0.64 -47.19
CA ALA A 266 -5.01 -0.10 -45.86
C ALA A 266 -5.24 1.43 -45.88
N ALA A 267 -4.46 2.19 -46.66
CA ALA A 267 -4.65 3.63 -46.79
C ALA A 267 -5.98 4.00 -47.48
N SER A 268 -6.41 3.21 -48.47
CA SER A 268 -7.68 3.42 -49.18
C SER A 268 -8.90 3.14 -48.29
N GLU A 269 -8.84 2.11 -47.43
CA GLU A 269 -9.89 1.82 -46.45
C GLU A 269 -10.01 2.93 -45.39
N TRP A 270 -8.89 3.49 -44.92
CA TRP A 270 -8.91 4.63 -44.00
C TRP A 270 -9.55 5.87 -44.62
N THR A 271 -9.25 6.14 -45.88
CA THR A 271 -9.85 7.27 -46.61
C THR A 271 -11.35 7.05 -46.82
N ARG A 272 -11.77 5.81 -47.12
CA ARG A 272 -13.17 5.44 -47.28
C ARG A 272 -13.94 5.52 -45.96
N ALA A 273 -13.33 5.09 -44.85
CA ALA A 273 -13.92 5.18 -43.52
C ALA A 273 -14.01 6.62 -42.98
N ALA A 274 -13.10 7.51 -43.40
CA ALA A 274 -13.17 8.94 -43.07
C ALA A 274 -14.29 9.68 -43.84
N ASN A 275 -14.60 9.21 -45.05
CA ASN A 275 -15.67 9.73 -45.90
C ASN A 275 -17.02 9.02 -45.69
N ASP A 276 -17.13 8.16 -44.68
CA ASP A 276 -18.37 7.47 -44.35
C ASP A 276 -19.40 8.48 -43.77
N PRO A 277 -20.51 8.73 -44.48
CA PRO A 277 -21.50 9.73 -44.07
C PRO A 277 -22.18 9.39 -42.74
N GLU A 278 -22.23 8.11 -42.35
CA GLU A 278 -22.79 7.70 -41.07
C GLU A 278 -21.89 8.14 -39.91
N ARG A 279 -20.57 7.98 -40.06
CA ARG A 279 -19.59 8.45 -39.06
C ARG A 279 -19.59 9.96 -38.92
N GLN A 280 -19.72 10.69 -40.03
CA GLN A 280 -19.82 12.15 -40.00
C GLN A 280 -21.09 12.61 -39.28
N ARG A 281 -22.22 11.93 -39.50
CA ARG A 281 -23.48 12.21 -38.80
C ARG A 281 -23.40 11.94 -37.29
N VAL A 282 -22.79 10.83 -36.88
CA VAL A 282 -22.57 10.51 -35.46
C VAL A 282 -21.64 11.53 -34.79
N HIS A 283 -20.57 11.93 -35.49
CA HIS A 283 -19.65 12.96 -34.99
C HIS A 283 -20.34 14.32 -34.84
N GLN A 284 -21.16 14.71 -35.82
CA GLN A 284 -21.91 15.96 -35.77
C GLN A 284 -22.95 15.96 -34.63
N ALA A 285 -23.70 14.86 -34.48
CA ALA A 285 -24.66 14.71 -33.38
C ALA A 285 -23.98 14.79 -31.99
N TYR A 286 -22.76 14.28 -31.87
CA TYR A 286 -21.96 14.42 -30.66
C TYR A 286 -21.55 15.87 -30.39
N LEU A 287 -21.15 16.62 -31.42
CA LEU A 287 -20.81 18.04 -31.28
C LEU A 287 -22.03 18.89 -30.92
N ASP A 288 -23.19 18.62 -31.53
CA ASP A 288 -24.44 19.32 -31.25
C ASP A 288 -24.93 19.04 -29.82
N ALA A 289 -24.85 17.78 -29.37
CA ALA A 289 -25.16 17.41 -27.98
C ALA A 289 -24.22 18.10 -26.98
N LYS A 290 -22.94 18.23 -27.33
CA LYS A 290 -21.95 18.95 -26.51
C LYS A 290 -22.24 20.45 -26.45
N ALA A 291 -22.65 21.06 -27.56
CA ALA A 291 -23.03 22.48 -27.64
C ALA A 291 -24.32 22.77 -26.86
N ALA A 292 -25.35 21.91 -26.99
CA ALA A 292 -26.59 22.02 -26.23
C ALA A 292 -26.36 21.94 -24.71
N LYS A 293 -25.45 21.04 -24.28
CA LYS A 293 -25.07 20.93 -22.87
C LYS A 293 -24.31 22.15 -22.35
N ALA A 294 -23.56 22.84 -23.22
CA ALA A 294 -22.88 24.09 -22.88
C ALA A 294 -23.85 25.27 -22.80
N ALA A 295 -24.85 25.33 -23.69
CA ALA A 295 -25.87 26.37 -23.69
C ALA A 295 -26.85 26.26 -22.52
N ASN A 296 -27.13 25.04 -22.06
CA ASN A 296 -28.03 24.78 -20.93
C ASN A 296 -27.33 24.81 -19.56
N ARG A 297 -26.07 25.25 -19.52
CA ARG A 297 -25.34 25.48 -18.27
C ARG A 297 -25.75 26.85 -17.73
N PRO A 298 -26.34 26.93 -16.53
CA PRO A 298 -26.69 28.22 -15.93
C PRO A 298 -25.41 29.07 -15.75
N PRO A 299 -25.50 30.41 -15.95
CA PRO A 299 -24.36 31.28 -15.71
C PRO A 299 -23.92 31.15 -14.24
N PRO A 300 -22.62 31.24 -13.96
CA PRO A 300 -22.16 31.29 -12.57
C PRO A 300 -22.83 32.48 -11.86
N PRO A 301 -23.25 32.32 -10.58
CA PRO A 301 -23.83 33.42 -9.83
C PRO A 301 -22.83 34.59 -9.72
N PRO A 302 -23.31 35.84 -9.72
CA PRO A 302 -22.44 37.00 -9.55
C PRO A 302 -21.66 36.91 -8.22
N PRO A 303 -20.43 37.43 -8.17
CA PRO A 303 -19.53 37.25 -7.02
C PRO A 303 -20.04 37.87 -5.70
N ASP A 304 -21.08 38.70 -5.74
CA ASP A 304 -21.64 39.38 -4.57
C ASP A 304 -22.81 38.62 -3.91
N GLU A 305 -23.23 37.47 -4.46
CA GLU A 305 -24.27 36.60 -3.90
C GLU A 305 -23.74 35.19 -3.61
N VAL A 306 -22.63 35.10 -2.87
CA VAL A 306 -22.27 33.86 -2.17
C VAL A 306 -22.77 34.04 -0.73
N PRO A 307 -23.91 33.45 -0.33
CA PRO A 307 -24.26 33.41 1.07
C PRO A 307 -23.13 32.70 1.79
N ASP A 308 -22.65 33.29 2.89
CA ASP A 308 -21.65 32.68 3.74
C ASP A 308 -22.06 31.22 4.01
N GLU A 309 -21.10 30.29 4.00
CA GLU A 309 -21.35 28.84 4.14
C GLU A 309 -22.17 28.51 5.41
N PHE A 310 -22.16 29.42 6.38
CA PHE A 310 -22.95 29.42 7.61
C PHE A 310 -24.46 29.70 7.43
N ASP A 311 -24.87 30.50 6.44
CA ASP A 311 -26.29 30.80 6.19
C ASP A 311 -26.99 29.62 5.50
N LEU A 312 -26.30 28.90 4.62
CA LEU A 312 -26.83 27.68 3.99
C LEU A 312 -27.11 26.56 4.99
N GLU A 313 -26.24 26.41 5.99
CA GLU A 313 -26.42 25.40 7.05
C GLU A 313 -27.56 25.79 8.00
N ARG A 314 -27.70 27.08 8.28
CA ARG A 314 -28.79 27.62 9.10
C ARG A 314 -30.16 27.48 8.43
N ASP A 315 -30.24 27.73 7.13
CA ASP A 315 -31.47 27.52 6.35
C ASP A 315 -31.83 26.05 6.22
N ARG A 316 -30.84 25.15 6.11
CA ARG A 316 -31.06 23.69 6.14
C ARG A 316 -31.61 23.23 7.48
N VAL A 317 -31.04 23.70 8.58
CA VAL A 317 -31.52 23.38 9.94
C VAL A 317 -32.95 23.90 10.14
N ALA A 318 -33.26 25.10 9.66
CA ALA A 318 -34.62 25.66 9.71
C ALA A 318 -35.61 24.84 8.86
N MET A 319 -35.21 24.39 7.67
CA MET A 319 -36.04 23.58 6.79
C MET A 319 -36.31 22.18 7.36
N VAL A 320 -35.30 21.55 7.96
CA VAL A 320 -35.45 20.25 8.64
C VAL A 320 -36.37 20.36 9.87
N ALA A 321 -36.27 21.47 10.62
CA ALA A 321 -37.18 21.74 11.75
C ALA A 321 -38.64 21.98 11.29
N GLN A 322 -38.83 22.63 10.14
CA GLN A 322 -40.13 22.86 9.52
C GLN A 322 -40.77 21.54 9.07
N LEU A 323 -39.99 20.65 8.45
CA LEU A 323 -40.46 19.33 7.97
C LEU A 323 -40.82 18.39 9.13
N ARG A 324 -40.07 18.44 10.24
CA ARG A 324 -40.42 17.71 11.48
C ARG A 324 -41.72 18.21 12.11
N LYS A 325 -41.99 19.53 12.07
CA LYS A 325 -43.27 20.09 12.54
C LYS A 325 -44.46 19.70 11.65
N GLN A 326 -44.22 19.37 10.39
CA GLN A 326 -45.26 18.91 9.45
C GLN A 326 -45.49 17.39 9.48
N GLY A 327 -44.74 16.64 10.31
CA GLY A 327 -44.96 15.20 10.52
C GLY A 327 -44.59 14.31 9.33
N VAL A 328 -43.70 14.77 8.44
CA VAL A 328 -43.28 14.02 7.23
C VAL A 328 -41.87 13.41 7.37
N ALA A 329 -41.29 13.40 8.57
CA ALA A 329 -40.00 12.76 8.85
C ALA A 329 -40.03 12.02 10.18
#